data_AF-A0A380EHG2-F1
#
_entry.id   AF-A0A380EHG2-F1
#
_cell.length_a   1.000
_cell.length_b   1.000
_cell.length_c   1.000
_cell.angle_alpha   90.00
_cell.angle_beta   90.00
_cell.angle_gamma   90.00
#
_symmetry.space_group_name_H-M   'P 1'
#
loop_
_entity.id
_entity.type
_entity.pdbx_description
1 polymer ?
#
loop_
_entity_poly.entity_id
_entity_poly.type
_entity_poly.pdbx_seq_one_letter_code
_entity_poly.pdbx_strand_id
1 'polypeptide(L)'
;MMSRLGLDDSTPIESKMVSRAVESAQKRVEGNNFDARKRILEYDEVLRKQREIIYNERNSIIDEEDSSQVVDAMLRSTLQRSINYYINTADDEPEYQPFIDYINDIFLQEGDITEDDIKGKDAEDIFEVVWAKIEAAYQSQKIS
;
A
#
# COMPACT_ATOMS: atom_id res chain seq x y z
N MET A 1 45.33 -4.82 26.31
CA MET A 1 46.27 -5.86 25.84
C MET A 1 47.55 -5.25 25.29
N MET A 2 47.50 -4.27 24.39
CA MET A 2 48.71 -3.56 23.91
C MET A 2 49.54 -2.93 25.03
N SER A 3 48.88 -2.28 26.01
CA SER A 3 49.53 -1.73 27.21
C SER A 3 50.13 -2.77 28.17
N ARG A 4 49.79 -4.06 28.03
CA ARG A 4 50.36 -5.16 28.81
C ARG A 4 51.57 -5.83 28.12
N LEU A 5 51.85 -5.47 26.87
CA LEU A 5 52.95 -6.01 26.07
C LEU A 5 54.24 -5.18 26.17
N GLY A 6 54.24 -4.06 26.89
CA GLY A 6 55.45 -3.26 27.16
C GLY A 6 56.14 -2.72 25.91
N LEU A 7 55.37 -2.43 24.85
CA LEU A 7 55.90 -1.86 23.61
C LEU A 7 56.23 -0.38 23.84
N ASP A 8 57.47 0.01 23.53
CA ASP A 8 57.94 1.40 23.55
C ASP A 8 57.31 2.20 22.41
N ASP A 9 56.78 3.39 22.71
CA ASP A 9 56.03 4.23 21.75
C ASP A 9 56.88 4.70 20.56
N SER A 10 58.22 4.62 20.66
CA SER A 10 59.16 5.07 19.63
C SER A 10 59.60 3.97 18.64
N THR A 11 59.32 2.70 18.94
CA THR A 11 59.81 1.56 18.14
C THR A 11 58.70 0.98 17.25
N PRO A 12 58.91 0.81 15.92
CA PRO A 12 57.93 0.19 15.04
C PRO A 12 57.49 -1.21 15.49
N ILE A 13 56.19 -1.47 15.52
CA ILE A 13 55.63 -2.75 15.99
C ILE A 13 55.61 -3.77 14.85
N GLU A 14 56.50 -4.76 14.89
CA GLU A 14 56.57 -5.86 13.90
C GLU A 14 56.09 -7.22 14.49
N SER A 15 54.86 -7.26 15.04
CA SER A 15 54.28 -8.50 15.57
C SER A 15 53.20 -9.06 14.65
N LYS A 16 53.42 -10.30 14.16
CA LYS A 16 52.42 -11.05 13.38
C LYS A 16 51.08 -11.18 14.11
N MET A 17 51.07 -11.21 15.45
CA MET A 17 49.85 -11.26 16.25
C MET A 17 49.09 -9.93 16.20
N VAL A 18 49.80 -8.81 16.28
CA VAL A 18 49.23 -7.46 16.17
C VAL A 18 48.70 -7.21 14.77
N SER A 19 49.46 -7.55 13.72
CA SER A 19 48.99 -7.42 12.33
C SER A 19 47.70 -8.22 12.07
N ARG A 20 47.62 -9.46 12.57
CA ARG A 20 46.39 -10.28 12.48
C ARG A 20 45.21 -9.67 13.24
N ALA A 21 45.46 -9.07 14.41
CA ALA A 21 44.43 -8.41 15.19
C ALA A 21 43.87 -7.16 14.47
N VAL A 22 44.76 -6.37 13.83
CA VAL A 22 44.36 -5.21 13.02
C VAL A 22 43.57 -5.65 11.79
N GLU A 23 44.04 -6.66 11.05
CA GLU A 23 43.32 -7.22 9.89
C GLU A 23 41.93 -7.75 10.29
N SER A 24 41.82 -8.42 11.44
CA SER A 24 40.54 -8.92 11.95
C SER A 24 39.59 -7.79 12.36
N ALA A 25 40.12 -6.71 12.93
CA ALA A 25 39.34 -5.52 13.26
C ALA A 25 38.84 -4.81 11.98
N GLN A 26 39.70 -4.70 10.97
CA GLN A 26 39.33 -4.13 9.67
C GLN A 26 38.22 -4.94 8.99
N LYS A 27 38.35 -6.27 8.91
CA LYS A 27 37.30 -7.15 8.36
C LYS A 27 35.96 -6.99 9.08
N ARG A 28 35.98 -6.72 10.39
CA ARG A 28 34.76 -6.47 11.17
C ARG A 28 34.12 -5.13 10.84
N VAL A 29 34.93 -4.07 10.69
CA VAL A 29 34.42 -2.75 10.27
C VAL A 29 33.83 -2.82 8.86
N GLU A 30 34.52 -3.50 7.94
CA GLU A 30 34.03 -3.73 6.58
C GLU A 30 32.74 -4.56 6.57
N GLY A 31 32.65 -5.61 7.38
CA GLY A 31 31.43 -6.40 7.57
C GLY A 31 30.26 -5.56 8.08
N ASN A 32 30.48 -4.75 9.11
CA ASN A 32 29.46 -3.85 9.65
C ASN A 32 28.98 -2.82 8.59
N ASN A 33 29.90 -2.27 7.80
CA ASN A 33 29.56 -1.35 6.70
C ASN A 33 28.76 -2.05 5.59
N PHE A 34 29.13 -3.29 5.26
CA PHE A 34 28.39 -4.10 4.30
C PHE A 34 26.97 -4.38 4.79
N ASP A 35 26.81 -4.81 6.04
CA ASP A 35 25.50 -5.08 6.64
C ASP A 35 24.63 -3.82 6.70
N ALA A 36 25.22 -2.66 7.02
CA ALA A 36 24.51 -1.39 7.01
C ALA A 36 23.98 -1.03 5.61
N ARG A 37 24.81 -1.19 4.57
CA ARG A 37 24.40 -0.96 3.17
C ARG A 37 23.33 -1.95 2.73
N LYS A 38 23.45 -3.22 3.11
CA LYS A 38 22.46 -4.25 2.80
C LYS A 38 21.10 -3.88 3.36
N ARG A 39 21.03 -3.48 4.64
CA ARG A 39 19.77 -3.02 5.25
C ARG A 39 19.17 -1.84 4.52
N ILE A 40 19.97 -0.82 4.18
CA ILE A 40 19.49 0.34 3.42
C ILE A 40 18.92 -0.08 2.06
N LEU A 41 19.59 -1.02 1.37
CA LEU A 41 19.12 -1.54 0.10
C LEU A 41 17.80 -2.31 0.24
N GLU A 42 17.63 -3.09 1.30
CA GLU A 42 16.37 -3.81 1.59
C GLU A 42 15.20 -2.82 1.79
N TYR A 43 15.41 -1.72 2.51
CA TYR A 43 14.40 -0.66 2.63
C TYR A 43 14.10 0.03 1.28
N ASP A 44 15.13 0.33 0.48
CA ASP A 44 14.93 0.93 -0.83
C ASP A 44 14.23 -0.04 -1.79
N GLU A 45 14.42 -1.35 -1.67
CA GLU A 45 13.73 -2.32 -2.53
C GLU A 45 12.20 -2.23 -2.37
N VAL A 46 11.71 -2.06 -1.14
CA VAL A 46 10.27 -1.86 -0.88
C VAL A 46 9.79 -0.57 -1.54
N LEU A 47 10.49 0.54 -1.32
CA LEU A 47 10.11 1.83 -1.90
C LEU A 47 10.21 1.83 -3.43
N ARG A 48 11.20 1.15 -3.99
CA ARG A 48 11.38 1.01 -5.44
C ARG A 48 10.21 0.26 -6.05
N LYS A 49 9.79 -0.88 -5.47
CA LYS A 49 8.62 -1.63 -5.95
C LYS A 49 7.35 -0.80 -5.90
N GLN A 50 7.14 -0.05 -4.82
CA GLN A 50 5.99 0.87 -4.70
C GLN A 50 6.05 1.97 -5.78
N ARG A 51 7.20 2.62 -5.98
CA ARG A 51 7.39 3.63 -7.03
C ARG A 51 7.12 3.07 -8.42
N GLU A 52 7.59 1.85 -8.70
CA GLU A 52 7.38 1.18 -9.98
C GLU A 52 5.89 0.97 -10.26
N ILE A 53 5.12 0.48 -9.28
CA ILE A 53 3.67 0.32 -9.40
C ILE A 53 2.98 1.66 -9.68
N ILE A 54 3.24 2.67 -8.84
CA ILE A 54 2.58 3.98 -8.95
C ILE A 54 2.93 4.69 -10.26
N TYR A 55 4.19 4.62 -10.71
CA TYR A 55 4.58 5.25 -11.96
C TYR A 55 4.05 4.51 -13.19
N ASN A 56 3.92 3.19 -13.12
CA ASN A 56 3.28 2.44 -14.19
C ASN A 56 1.80 2.81 -14.31
N GLU A 57 1.06 2.86 -13.19
CA GLU A 57 -0.35 3.24 -13.16
C GLU A 57 -0.56 4.70 -13.61
N ARG A 58 0.31 5.61 -13.15
CA ARG A 58 0.27 7.02 -13.59
C ARG A 58 0.49 7.13 -15.10
N ASN A 59 1.49 6.44 -15.64
CA ASN A 59 1.80 6.52 -17.06
C ASN A 59 0.69 5.88 -17.89
N SER A 60 0.10 4.76 -17.47
CA SER A 60 -1.03 4.15 -18.19
C SER A 60 -2.22 5.09 -18.29
N ILE A 61 -2.51 5.87 -17.24
CA ILE A 61 -3.59 6.87 -17.26
C ILE A 61 -3.23 8.08 -18.15
N ILE A 62 -1.99 8.56 -18.11
CA ILE A 62 -1.55 9.73 -18.90
C ILE A 62 -1.50 9.40 -20.41
N ASP A 63 -1.11 8.17 -20.75
CA ASP A 63 -0.93 7.73 -22.12
C ASP A 63 -2.25 7.22 -22.76
N GLU A 64 -3.31 7.03 -21.96
CA GLU A 64 -4.64 6.63 -22.42
C GLU A 64 -5.44 7.82 -22.99
N GLU A 65 -6.06 7.61 -24.15
CA GLU A 65 -7.00 8.58 -24.74
C GLU A 65 -8.35 8.58 -24.01
N ASP A 66 -8.72 7.44 -23.40
CA ASP A 66 -9.93 7.28 -22.59
C ASP A 66 -9.66 6.46 -21.32
N SER A 67 -9.63 7.14 -20.17
CA SER A 67 -9.46 6.51 -18.86
C SER A 67 -10.78 6.03 -18.24
N SER A 68 -11.90 6.04 -18.97
CA SER A 68 -13.22 5.69 -18.44
C SER A 68 -13.28 4.29 -17.87
N GLN A 69 -12.58 3.32 -18.48
CA GLN A 69 -12.54 1.94 -18.00
C GLN A 69 -11.77 1.82 -16.68
N VAL A 70 -10.70 2.61 -16.51
CA VAL A 70 -9.94 2.67 -15.26
C VAL A 70 -10.82 3.23 -14.14
N VAL A 71 -11.53 4.33 -14.41
CA VAL A 71 -12.47 4.92 -13.45
C VAL A 71 -13.59 3.94 -13.10
N ASP A 72 -14.21 3.28 -14.08
CA ASP A 72 -15.25 2.27 -13.88
C ASP A 72 -14.77 1.15 -12.94
N ALA A 73 -13.60 0.59 -13.21
CA ALA A 73 -12.99 -0.44 -12.39
C ALA A 73 -12.73 0.04 -10.95
N MET A 74 -12.25 1.28 -10.78
CA MET A 74 -12.02 1.88 -9.46
C MET A 74 -13.33 2.08 -8.68
N LEU A 75 -14.39 2.55 -9.34
CA LEU A 75 -15.72 2.74 -8.74
C LEU A 75 -16.31 1.39 -8.31
N ARG A 76 -16.33 0.39 -9.19
CA ARG A 76 -16.79 -0.98 -8.87
C ARG A 76 -16.03 -1.58 -7.70
N SER A 77 -14.70 -1.49 -7.74
CA SER A 77 -13.84 -2.01 -6.69
C SER A 77 -14.09 -1.33 -5.34
N THR A 78 -14.39 -0.03 -5.36
CA THR A 78 -14.72 0.74 -4.15
C THR A 78 -16.09 0.36 -3.60
N LEU A 79 -17.11 0.24 -4.45
CA LEU A 79 -18.44 -0.21 -4.06
C LEU A 79 -18.37 -1.60 -3.41
N GLN A 80 -17.69 -2.55 -4.04
CA GLN A 80 -17.52 -3.90 -3.50
C GLN A 80 -16.87 -3.89 -2.12
N ARG A 81 -15.81 -3.10 -1.92
CA ARG A 81 -15.15 -2.95 -0.61
C ARG A 81 -16.08 -2.34 0.42
N SER A 82 -16.88 -1.33 0.05
CA SER A 82 -17.83 -0.72 0.98
C SER A 82 -18.93 -1.67 1.40
N ILE A 83 -19.48 -2.48 0.49
CA ILE A 83 -20.47 -3.51 0.83
C ILE A 83 -19.85 -4.50 1.82
N ASN A 84 -18.66 -5.02 1.52
CA ASN A 84 -17.97 -5.97 2.40
C ASN A 84 -17.60 -5.38 3.77
N TYR A 85 -17.44 -4.06 3.87
CA TYR A 85 -17.07 -3.38 5.10
C TYR A 85 -18.28 -3.07 5.98
N TYR A 86 -19.37 -2.56 5.39
CA TYR A 86 -20.54 -2.10 6.13
C TYR A 86 -21.62 -3.16 6.27
N ILE A 87 -21.79 -4.04 5.29
CA ILE A 87 -22.88 -5.02 5.25
C ILE A 87 -22.32 -6.39 5.54
N ASN A 88 -22.54 -6.85 6.76
CA ASN A 88 -22.31 -8.24 7.12
C ASN A 88 -23.60 -9.04 6.92
N THR A 89 -23.71 -9.74 5.80
CA THR A 89 -24.92 -10.52 5.46
C THR A 89 -25.11 -11.77 6.35
N ALA A 90 -24.17 -12.07 7.26
CA ALA A 90 -24.31 -13.14 8.23
C ALA A 90 -25.00 -12.71 9.53
N ASP A 91 -25.23 -11.40 9.73
CA ASP A 91 -25.96 -10.89 10.89
C ASP A 91 -27.46 -11.07 10.69
N ASP A 92 -28.17 -11.47 11.76
CA ASP A 92 -29.63 -11.67 11.73
C ASP A 92 -30.40 -10.37 11.42
N GLU A 93 -29.83 -9.23 11.82
CA GLU A 93 -30.35 -7.88 11.58
C GLU A 93 -29.21 -6.96 11.09
N PRO A 94 -28.89 -6.96 9.77
CA PRO A 94 -27.85 -6.10 9.23
C PRO A 94 -28.22 -4.62 9.33
N GLU A 95 -27.27 -3.77 9.71
CA GLU A 95 -27.44 -2.31 9.72
C GLU A 95 -27.10 -1.71 8.35
N TYR A 96 -28.10 -1.18 7.66
CA TYR A 96 -27.95 -0.64 6.29
C TYR A 96 -27.62 0.86 6.24
N GLN A 97 -27.99 1.61 7.28
CA GLN A 97 -27.86 3.08 7.29
C GLN A 97 -26.42 3.57 7.09
N PRO A 98 -25.38 3.02 7.76
CA PRO A 98 -24.01 3.48 7.58
C PRO A 98 -23.49 3.28 6.14
N PHE A 99 -23.94 2.20 5.48
CA PHE A 99 -23.63 1.97 4.07
C PHE A 99 -24.31 2.99 3.17
N ILE A 100 -25.60 3.27 3.40
CA ILE A 100 -26.38 4.25 2.64
C ILE A 100 -25.75 5.64 2.75
N ASP A 101 -25.38 6.07 3.97
CA ASP A 101 -24.73 7.36 4.21
C ASP A 101 -23.41 7.46 3.44
N TYR A 102 -22.57 6.41 3.51
CA TYR A 102 -21.31 6.36 2.76
C TYR A 102 -21.51 6.43 1.24
N ILE A 103 -22.52 5.73 0.72
CA ILE A 103 -22.81 5.74 -0.72
C ILE A 103 -23.29 7.13 -1.17
N ASN A 104 -24.11 7.80 -0.37
CA ASN A 104 -24.56 9.17 -0.64
C ASN A 104 -23.42 10.20 -0.52
N ASP A 105 -22.46 10.00 0.37
CA ASP A 105 -21.33 10.93 0.49
C ASP A 105 -20.33 10.81 -0.67
N ILE A 106 -20.17 9.61 -1.23
CA ILE A 106 -19.10 9.31 -2.19
C ILE A 106 -19.58 9.19 -3.63
N PHE A 107 -20.77 8.64 -3.89
CA PHE A 107 -21.21 8.26 -5.23
C PHE A 107 -22.50 8.92 -5.70
N LEU A 108 -23.48 9.08 -4.81
CA LEU A 108 -24.87 9.44 -5.16
C LEU A 108 -25.33 10.71 -4.41
N GLN A 109 -26.59 11.12 -4.58
CA GLN A 109 -27.22 12.18 -3.78
C GLN A 109 -28.17 11.57 -2.74
N GLU A 110 -28.48 12.34 -1.70
CA GLU A 110 -29.44 11.93 -0.67
C GLU A 110 -30.78 11.56 -1.30
N GLY A 111 -31.25 10.34 -1.00
CA GLY A 111 -32.51 9.80 -1.53
C GLY A 111 -32.38 8.95 -2.80
N ASP A 112 -31.20 8.89 -3.44
CA ASP A 112 -30.97 8.01 -4.59
C ASP A 112 -31.00 6.52 -4.21
N ILE A 113 -30.63 6.20 -2.97
CA ILE A 113 -30.68 4.85 -2.41
C ILE A 113 -31.40 4.86 -1.07
N THR A 114 -32.24 3.87 -0.86
CA THR A 114 -33.03 3.68 0.36
C THR A 114 -32.78 2.30 0.96
N GLU A 115 -33.12 2.11 2.25
CA GLU A 115 -33.02 0.80 2.89
C GLU A 115 -33.83 -0.27 2.14
N ASP A 116 -35.02 0.08 1.66
CA ASP A 116 -35.91 -0.82 0.92
C ASP A 116 -35.28 -1.34 -0.39
N ASP A 117 -34.35 -0.60 -0.99
CA ASP A 117 -33.64 -1.03 -2.20
C ASP A 117 -32.68 -2.20 -1.94
N ILE A 118 -32.14 -2.31 -0.72
CA ILE A 118 -31.03 -3.22 -0.37
C ILE A 118 -31.36 -4.25 0.72
N LYS A 119 -32.43 -4.03 1.48
CA LYS A 119 -32.81 -4.88 2.61
C LYS A 119 -33.10 -6.31 2.19
N GLY A 120 -32.50 -7.26 2.93
CA GLY A 120 -32.71 -8.70 2.72
C GLY A 120 -32.09 -9.28 1.45
N LYS A 121 -31.33 -8.47 0.68
CA LYS A 121 -30.53 -8.92 -0.45
C LYS A 121 -29.18 -9.42 0.01
N ASP A 122 -28.58 -10.32 -0.77
CA ASP A 122 -27.18 -10.71 -0.57
C ASP A 122 -26.22 -9.63 -1.13
N ALA A 123 -24.92 -9.80 -0.88
CA ALA A 123 -23.92 -8.81 -1.26
C ALA A 123 -23.82 -8.61 -2.78
N GLU A 124 -24.12 -9.63 -3.59
CA GLU A 124 -24.07 -9.55 -5.06
C GLU A 124 -25.28 -8.78 -5.59
N ASP A 125 -26.46 -9.08 -5.09
CA ASP A 125 -27.69 -8.35 -5.40
C ASP A 125 -27.64 -6.88 -4.97
N ILE A 126 -27.05 -6.60 -3.81
CA ILE A 126 -26.85 -5.22 -3.34
C ILE A 126 -25.89 -4.50 -4.29
N PHE A 127 -24.78 -5.15 -4.68
CA PHE A 127 -23.82 -4.58 -5.62
C PHE A 127 -24.50 -4.17 -6.92
N GLU A 128 -25.27 -5.06 -7.55
CA GLU A 128 -25.93 -4.78 -8.83
C GLU A 128 -26.94 -3.63 -8.73
N VAL A 129 -27.75 -3.59 -7.68
CA VAL A 129 -28.75 -2.52 -7.47
C VAL A 129 -28.08 -1.16 -7.28
N VAL A 130 -27.08 -1.09 -6.41
CA VAL A 130 -26.37 0.18 -6.14
C VAL A 130 -25.54 0.59 -7.36
N TRP A 131 -24.88 -0.36 -8.02
CA TRP A 131 -24.07 -0.10 -9.20
C TRP A 131 -24.89 0.50 -10.34
N ALA A 132 -26.09 -0.03 -10.61
CA ALA A 132 -26.96 0.52 -11.65
C ALA A 132 -27.32 2.00 -11.41
N LYS A 133 -27.53 2.39 -10.14
CA LYS A 133 -27.79 3.79 -9.76
C LYS A 133 -26.54 4.67 -9.95
N ILE A 134 -25.37 4.17 -9.52
CA ILE A 134 -24.07 4.86 -9.69
C ILE A 134 -23.75 5.06 -11.17
N GLU A 135 -23.93 4.03 -11.99
CA GLU A 135 -23.68 4.10 -13.44
C GLU A 135 -24.60 5.13 -14.10
N ALA A 136 -25.89 5.14 -13.77
CA ALA A 136 -26.83 6.13 -14.29
C ALA A 136 -26.41 7.57 -13.92
N ALA A 137 -26.02 7.80 -12.66
CA ALA A 137 -25.53 9.08 -12.19
C ALA A 137 -24.25 9.51 -12.95
N TYR A 138 -23.28 8.60 -13.09
CA TYR A 138 -22.01 8.85 -13.78
C TYR A 138 -22.22 9.18 -15.26
N GLN A 139 -23.07 8.44 -15.96
CA GLN A 139 -23.39 8.70 -17.36
C GLN A 139 -24.10 10.04 -17.55
N SER A 140 -24.97 10.43 -16.62
CA SER A 140 -25.64 11.74 -16.67
C SER A 140 -24.65 12.91 -16.57
N GLN A 141 -23.58 12.76 -15.77
CA GLN A 141 -22.53 13.77 -15.63
C GLN A 141 -21.65 13.88 -16.87
N LYS A 142 -21.37 12.77 -17.58
CA LYS A 142 -20.59 12.78 -18.82
C LYS A 142 -21.24 13.53 -19.98
N ILE A 143 -22.56 13.69 -19.95
CA ILE A 143 -23.34 14.34 -21.02
C ILE A 143 -23.47 15.86 -20.78
N SER A 144 -23.20 16.34 -19.55
CA SER A 144 -23.23 17.76 -19.18
C SER A 144 -21.90 18.47 -19.43
#